data_AF-A0A1J4V3S9-F1
#
_entry.id   AF-A0A1J4V3S9-F1
#
_cell.length_a   1.000
_cell.length_b   1.000
_cell.length_c   1.000
_cell.angle_alpha   90.00
_cell.angle_beta   90.00
_cell.angle_gamma   90.00
#
_symmetry.space_group_name_H-M   'P 1'
#
loop_
_entity.id
_entity.type
_entity.pdbx_description
1 polymer ?
#
loop_
_entity_poly.entity_id
_entity_poly.type
_entity_poly.pdbx_seq_one_letter_code
_entity_poly.pdbx_strand_id
1 'polypeptide(L)'
;MNIRKLSQRPKVFGHFFGISPKQFNDLIKELELLWQEAEHKRKSAYPRKRAVGRGIQYKPSFEQMVAMYFLYTRTYMSHMMLAEFFSY
;
A
#
# COMPACT_ATOMS: atom_id res chain seq x y z
N MET A 1 -2.38 -11.54 4.31
CA MET A 1 -3.58 -10.84 4.83
C MET A 1 -4.76 -11.10 3.90
N ASN A 2 -5.93 -11.50 4.41
CA ASN A 2 -7.10 -11.77 3.58
C ASN A 2 -8.03 -10.55 3.55
N ILE A 3 -7.82 -9.65 2.57
CA ILE A 3 -8.56 -8.39 2.45
C ILE A 3 -10.06 -8.63 2.19
N ARG A 4 -10.39 -9.64 1.37
CA ARG A 4 -11.78 -10.01 1.07
C ARG A 4 -12.59 -10.38 2.32
N LYS A 5 -11.98 -11.11 3.28
CA LYS A 5 -12.64 -11.42 4.56
C LYS A 5 -12.75 -10.19 5.47
N LEU A 6 -11.77 -9.29 5.44
CA LEU A 6 -11.79 -8.08 6.25
C LEU A 6 -12.81 -7.06 5.73
N SER A 7 -12.95 -6.92 4.42
CA SER A 7 -13.90 -5.99 3.80
C SER A 7 -15.36 -6.32 4.12
N GLN A 8 -15.67 -7.59 4.41
CA GLN A 8 -16.97 -8.04 4.89
C GLN A 8 -17.30 -7.55 6.31
N ARG A 9 -16.34 -6.96 7.04
CA ARG A 9 -16.52 -6.42 8.40
C ARG A 9 -16.15 -4.93 8.41
N PRO A 10 -17.01 -4.02 7.89
CA PRO A 10 -16.65 -2.62 7.67
C PRO A 10 -16.15 -1.88 8.91
N LYS A 11 -16.72 -2.17 10.09
CA LYS A 11 -16.28 -1.58 11.37
C LYS A 11 -14.84 -1.95 11.71
N VAL A 12 -14.50 -3.25 11.60
CA VAL A 12 -13.15 -3.76 11.87
C VAL A 12 -12.17 -3.24 10.81
N PHE A 13 -12.60 -3.22 9.55
CA PHE A 13 -11.81 -2.67 8.44
C PHE A 13 -11.44 -1.20 8.68
N GLY A 14 -12.43 -0.36 9.00
CA GLY A 14 -12.21 1.06 9.30
C GLY A 14 -11.35 1.29 10.54
N HIS A 15 -11.44 0.42 11.55
CA HIS A 15 -10.55 0.51 12.72
C HIS A 15 -9.08 0.32 12.33
N PHE A 16 -8.77 -0.71 11.53
CA PHE A 16 -7.40 -1.00 11.11
C PHE A 16 -6.85 0.01 10.11
N PHE A 17 -7.61 0.32 9.05
CA PHE A 17 -7.10 1.09 7.91
C PHE A 17 -7.51 2.56 7.92
N GLY A 18 -8.41 2.98 8.82
CA GLY A 18 -8.89 4.37 8.88
C GLY A 18 -9.86 4.78 7.77
N ILE A 19 -10.18 3.88 6.83
CA ILE A 19 -11.08 4.13 5.69
C ILE A 19 -12.07 2.97 5.50
N SER A 20 -13.18 3.24 4.80
CA SER A 20 -14.17 2.20 4.48
C SER A 20 -13.66 1.21 3.41
N PRO A 21 -14.19 -0.01 3.34
CA PRO A 21 -13.88 -0.95 2.26
C PRO A 21 -14.14 -0.39 0.85
N LYS A 22 -15.18 0.44 0.69
CA LYS A 22 -15.51 1.08 -0.58
C LYS A 22 -14.41 2.06 -1.00
N GLN A 23 -14.05 2.99 -0.13
CA GLN A 23 -12.97 3.95 -0.38
C GLN A 23 -11.64 3.26 -0.68
N PHE A 24 -11.34 2.18 0.05
CA PHE A 24 -10.14 1.39 -0.23
C PHE A 24 -10.18 0.77 -1.62
N ASN A 25 -11.30 0.15 -2.02
CA ASN A 25 -11.42 -0.44 -3.36
C ASN A 25 -11.33 0.60 -4.49
N ASP A 26 -11.93 1.77 -4.30
CA ASP A 26 -11.87 2.87 -5.25
C ASP A 26 -10.42 3.37 -5.39
N LEU A 27 -9.71 3.55 -4.26
CA LEU A 27 -8.29 3.90 -4.24
C LEU A 27 -7.40 2.87 -4.96
N ILE A 28 -7.64 1.57 -4.74
CA ILE A 28 -6.87 0.52 -5.40
C ILE A 28 -7.01 0.60 -6.92
N LYS A 29 -8.23 0.83 -7.43
CA LYS A 29 -8.48 0.96 -8.87
C LYS A 29 -7.73 2.15 -9.48
N GLU A 30 -7.67 3.26 -8.77
CA GLU A 30 -6.97 4.46 -9.22
C GLU A 30 -5.45 4.28 -9.20
N LEU A 31 -4.91 3.64 -8.16
CA LEU A 31 -3.47 3.55 -7.95
C LEU A 31 -2.80 2.37 -8.66
N GLU A 32 -3.53 1.31 -8.99
CA GLU A 32 -2.91 0.08 -9.52
C GLU A 32 -2.19 0.34 -10.85
N LEU A 33 -2.79 1.12 -11.75
CA LEU A 33 -2.16 1.47 -13.03
C LEU A 33 -0.90 2.32 -12.82
N LEU A 34 -1.00 3.35 -11.98
CA LEU A 34 0.13 4.23 -11.65
C LEU A 34 1.28 3.46 -10.98
N TRP A 35 0.95 2.51 -10.12
CA TRP A 35 1.93 1.64 -9.49
C TRP A 35 2.61 0.73 -10.50
N GLN A 36 1.88 0.16 -11.46
CA GLN A 36 2.46 -0.68 -12.52
C GLN A 36 3.46 0.11 -13.38
N GLU A 37 3.11 1.34 -13.76
CA GLU A 37 4.00 2.23 -14.51
C GLU A 37 5.25 2.59 -13.71
N ALA A 38 5.09 2.97 -12.44
CA ALA A 38 6.20 3.29 -11.55
C ALA A 38 7.11 2.07 -11.30
N GLU A 39 6.53 0.89 -11.12
CA GLU A 39 7.28 -0.37 -10.97
C GLU A 39 8.04 -0.73 -12.24
N HIS A 40 7.44 -0.53 -13.41
CA HIS A 40 8.12 -0.76 -14.68
C HIS A 40 9.33 0.17 -14.80
N LYS A 41 9.12 1.48 -14.56
CA LYS A 41 10.19 2.50 -14.55
C LYS A 41 11.29 2.17 -13.55
N ARG A 42 10.95 1.78 -12.32
CA ARG A 42 11.91 1.37 -11.29
C ARG A 42 12.73 0.17 -11.75
N LYS A 43 12.09 -0.82 -12.37
CA LYS A 43 12.78 -2.02 -12.86
C LYS A 43 13.67 -1.72 -14.06
N SER A 44 13.35 -0.74 -14.90
CA SER A 44 14.13 -0.38 -16.08
C SER A 44 15.20 0.70 -15.84
N ALA A 45 15.23 1.31 -14.66
CA ALA A 45 16.11 2.45 -14.34
C ALA A 45 17.62 2.17 -14.45
N TYR A 46 18.05 0.91 -14.35
CA TYR A 46 19.46 0.53 -14.45
C TYR A 46 19.67 -0.48 -15.58
N PRO A 47 20.84 -0.46 -16.24
CA PRO A 47 21.18 -1.45 -17.25
C PRO A 47 21.05 -2.86 -16.64
N ARG A 48 20.13 -3.65 -17.19
CA ARG A 48 19.81 -4.98 -16.66
C ARG A 48 20.55 -6.06 -17.43
N LYS A 49 21.08 -7.05 -16.69
CA LYS A 49 21.56 -8.32 -17.27
C LYS A 49 20.43 -9.28 -17.68
N ARG A 50 19.21 -9.08 -17.17
CA ARG A 50 18.02 -9.94 -17.40
C ARG A 50 16.79 -9.10 -17.73
N ALA A 51 15.89 -9.67 -18.53
CA ALA A 51 14.61 -9.03 -18.88
C ALA A 51 13.85 -8.50 -17.64
N VAL A 52 13.15 -7.38 -17.83
CA VAL A 52 12.30 -6.77 -16.80
C VAL A 52 11.25 -7.79 -16.34
N GLY A 53 11.04 -7.91 -15.04
CA GLY A 53 10.05 -8.83 -14.46
C GLY A 53 10.55 -10.27 -14.19
N ARG A 54 11.78 -10.64 -14.57
CA ARG A 54 12.39 -11.97 -14.29
C ARG A 54 13.00 -12.12 -12.88
N GLY A 55 12.81 -11.12 -12.01
CA GLY A 55 13.26 -11.18 -10.61
C GLY A 55 12.26 -11.90 -9.71
N ILE A 56 12.55 -11.96 -8.41
CA ILE A 56 11.59 -12.43 -7.41
C ILE A 56 10.34 -11.55 -7.49
N GLN A 57 9.18 -12.20 -7.64
CA GLN A 57 7.89 -11.52 -7.58
C GLN A 57 7.54 -11.19 -6.13
N TYR A 58 6.80 -10.11 -5.93
CA TYR A 58 6.27 -9.79 -4.61
C TYR A 58 5.36 -10.93 -4.14
N LYS A 59 5.61 -11.41 -2.91
CA LYS A 59 4.69 -12.34 -2.24
C LYS A 59 3.31 -11.71 -1.99
N PRO A 60 3.20 -10.44 -1.53
CA PRO A 60 1.90 -9.79 -1.40
C PRO A 60 1.37 -9.26 -2.73
N SER A 61 0.04 -9.26 -2.91
CA SER A 61 -0.61 -8.51 -3.98
C SER A 61 -0.49 -6.99 -3.76
N PHE A 62 -0.74 -6.19 -4.80
CA PHE A 62 -0.76 -4.73 -4.71
C PHE A 62 -1.72 -4.25 -3.60
N GLU A 63 -2.94 -4.79 -3.59
CA GLU A 63 -3.94 -4.57 -2.55
C GLU A 63 -3.38 -4.84 -1.14
N GLN A 64 -2.67 -5.95 -0.95
CA GLN A 64 -2.07 -6.30 0.34
C GLN A 64 -0.93 -5.35 0.73
N MET A 65 -0.14 -4.87 -0.24
CA MET A 65 0.91 -3.88 0.00
C MET A 65 0.31 -2.55 0.47
N VAL A 66 -0.73 -2.06 -0.20
CA VAL A 66 -1.43 -0.83 0.19
C VAL A 66 -2.07 -0.98 1.57
N ALA A 67 -2.77 -2.09 1.84
CA ALA A 67 -3.34 -2.33 3.17
C ALA A 67 -2.27 -2.40 4.27
N MET A 68 -1.09 -2.98 3.98
CA MET A 68 0.04 -2.97 4.91
C MET A 68 0.56 -1.53 5.16
N TYR A 69 0.61 -0.70 4.13
CA TYR A 69 0.98 0.71 4.26
C TYR A 69 0.02 1.46 5.18
N PHE A 70 -1.30 1.32 5.00
CA PHE A 70 -2.30 1.92 5.91
C PHE A 70 -2.18 1.41 7.34
N LEU A 71 -1.92 0.12 7.53
CA LEU A 71 -1.70 -0.43 8.87
C LEU A 71 -0.46 0.19 9.51
N TYR A 72 0.64 0.33 8.76
CA TYR A 72 1.87 0.91 9.25
C TYR A 72 1.69 2.39 9.63
N THR A 73 1.05 3.19 8.79
CA THR A 73 0.81 4.62 9.09
C THR A 73 -0.14 4.85 10.28
N ARG A 74 -1.02 3.88 10.58
CA ARG A 74 -1.91 3.93 11.76
C ARG A 74 -1.23 3.45 13.04
N THR A 75 -0.35 2.47 12.93
CA THR A 75 0.34 1.87 14.10
C THR A 75 1.60 2.62 14.48
N TYR A 76 2.29 3.19 13.51
CA TYR A 76 3.44 4.05 13.72
C TYR A 76 3.04 5.50 13.55
N MET A 77 3.08 6.23 14.66
CA MET A 77 3.07 7.68 14.62
C MET A 77 4.32 8.14 13.90
N SER A 78 4.16 8.86 12.78
CA SER A 78 5.32 9.30 12.00
C SER A 78 6.13 10.31 12.81
N HIS A 79 7.46 10.33 12.62
CA HIS A 79 8.31 11.35 13.23
C HIS A 79 7.89 12.78 12.85
N MET A 80 7.32 12.96 11.65
CA MET A 80 6.73 14.23 11.21
C MET A 80 5.52 14.61 12.05
N MET A 81 4.66 13.65 12.40
CA MET A 81 3.50 13.88 13.26
C MET A 81 3.90 14.11 14.72
N LEU A 82 4.96 13.44 15.20
CA LEU A 82 5.58 13.74 16.49
C LEU A 82 6.16 15.15 16.52
N ALA A 83 6.87 15.55 15.46
CA ALA A 83 7.34 16.92 15.32
C ALA A 83 6.17 17.89 15.38
N GLU A 84 5.12 17.71 14.57
CA GLU A 84 3.97 18.62 14.59
C GLU A 84 3.29 18.71 15.97
N PHE A 85 3.20 17.60 16.71
CA PHE A 85 2.52 17.57 18.01
C PHE A 85 3.36 18.12 19.17
N PHE A 86 4.69 18.07 19.05
CA PHE A 86 5.61 18.40 20.14
C PHE A 86 6.61 19.52 19.80
N SER A 87 6.50 20.15 18.63
CA SER A 87 7.28 21.34 18.28
C SER A 87 6.71 22.54 19.05
N TYR A 88 7.45 22.95 20.09
CA TYR A 88 7.30 24.22 20.80
C TYR A 88 8.29 25.24 20.24
#